data_AF-A0A9D7KI79-F1
#
_entry.id   AF-A0A9D7KI79-F1
#
_cell.length_a   1.000
_cell.length_b   1.000
_cell.length_c   1.000
_cell.angle_alpha   90.00
_cell.angle_beta   90.00
_cell.angle_gamma   90.00
#
_symmetry.space_group_name_H-M   'P 1'
#
loop_
_entity.id
_entity.type
_entity.pdbx_description
1 polymer ?
#
loop_
_entity_poly.entity_id
_entity_poly.type
_entity_poly.pdbx_seq_one_letter_code
_entity_poly.pdbx_strand_id
1 'polypeptide(L)'
;MIRLFLILIFSAAAAGTYYLLLDGYGGPFDGFINNYALEICVVIVAYFMSVLFKKISGNKFAKAIIIFILASCIEVAQYFDFNLFGSLFDPLDFVFYASALAFALFIDIQVIPRLDGTYEKIKF
;
A
#
# COMPACT_ATOMS: atom_id res chain seq x y z
N MET A 1 10.81 1.46 15.52
CA MET A 1 11.10 2.69 14.76
C MET A 1 11.07 2.48 13.25
N ILE A 2 11.52 1.34 12.73
CA ILE A 2 11.56 1.05 11.28
C ILE A 2 10.20 1.21 10.58
N ARG A 3 9.10 0.72 11.17
CA ARG A 3 7.74 0.90 10.62
C ARG A 3 7.36 2.38 10.41
N LEU A 4 7.72 3.25 11.35
CA LEU A 4 7.46 4.68 11.24
C LEU A 4 8.27 5.32 10.11
N PHE A 5 9.53 4.91 9.96
CA PHE A 5 10.38 5.35 8.86
C PHE A 5 9.83 4.93 7.50
N LEU A 6 9.33 3.69 7.38
CA LEU A 6 8.67 3.21 6.17
C LEU A 6 7.40 4.01 5.85
N ILE A 7 6.58 4.32 6.86
CA ILE A 7 5.43 5.22 6.68
C ILE A 7 5.88 6.55 6.10
N LEU A 8 6.89 7.19 6.69
CA LEU A 8 7.38 8.49 6.22
C LEU A 8 7.91 8.44 4.77
N ILE A 9 8.70 7.42 4.42
CA ILE A 9 9.21 7.25 3.05
C ILE A 9 8.08 7.08 2.05
N PHE A 10 7.15 6.14 2.32
CA PHE A 10 6.07 5.87 1.37
C PHE A 10 5.04 7.00 1.33
N SER A 11 4.84 7.75 2.41
CA SER A 11 4.04 8.99 2.39
C SER A 11 4.72 10.08 1.57
N ALA A 12 6.03 10.25 1.68
CA ALA A 12 6.78 11.20 0.85
C ALA A 12 6.77 10.77 -0.61
N ALA A 13 6.89 9.48 -0.91
CA ALA A 13 6.76 8.94 -2.24
C ALA A 13 5.35 9.16 -2.81
N ALA A 14 4.29 8.89 -2.04
CA ALA A 14 2.91 9.18 -2.44
C ALA A 14 2.72 10.67 -2.76
N ALA A 15 3.21 11.57 -1.90
CA ALA A 15 3.14 13.01 -2.15
C ALA A 15 3.92 13.38 -3.42
N GLY A 16 5.13 12.84 -3.59
CA GLY A 16 5.94 13.07 -4.78
C GLY A 16 5.25 12.60 -6.06
N THR A 17 4.70 11.38 -6.07
CA THR A 17 3.91 10.85 -7.19
C THR A 17 2.71 11.74 -7.46
N TYR A 18 1.94 12.11 -6.45
CA TYR A 18 0.80 13.01 -6.61
C TYR A 18 1.19 14.32 -7.31
N TYR A 19 2.31 14.93 -6.94
CA TYR A 19 2.81 16.12 -7.63
C TYR A 19 3.18 15.85 -9.09
N LEU A 20 3.78 14.71 -9.40
CA LEU A 20 4.09 14.32 -10.79
C LEU A 20 2.83 14.10 -11.63
N LEU A 21 1.73 13.65 -11.01
CA LEU A 21 0.45 13.43 -11.69
C LEU A 21 -0.25 14.73 -12.07
N LEU A 22 -0.04 15.83 -11.32
CA LEU A 22 -0.72 17.11 -11.57
C LEU A 22 -0.47 17.65 -12.98
N ASP A 23 0.75 17.48 -13.49
CA ASP A 23 1.17 17.97 -14.80
C ASP A 23 1.26 16.85 -15.86
N GLY A 24 0.94 15.61 -15.49
CA GLY A 24 1.11 14.42 -16.32
C GLY A 24 2.58 14.01 -16.45
N TYR A 25 2.95 12.88 -15.85
CA TYR A 25 4.33 12.43 -15.85
C TYR A 25 4.74 11.83 -17.22
N GLY A 26 5.78 12.37 -17.86
CA GLY A 26 6.28 11.92 -19.18
C GLY A 26 7.63 11.20 -19.17
N GLY A 27 8.09 10.71 -18.01
CA GLY A 27 9.40 10.06 -17.88
C GLY A 27 9.37 8.54 -18.05
N PRO A 28 10.46 7.82 -17.67
CA PRO A 28 10.51 6.37 -17.73
C PRO A 28 9.41 5.71 -16.90
N PHE A 29 8.82 4.61 -17.40
CA PHE A 29 7.70 3.91 -16.76
C PHE A 29 6.46 4.80 -16.56
N ASP A 30 6.19 5.70 -17.51
CA ASP A 30 5.04 6.60 -17.52
C ASP A 30 3.71 5.91 -17.20
N GLY A 31 3.41 4.78 -17.85
CA GLY A 31 2.18 4.03 -17.60
C GLY A 31 2.09 3.49 -16.17
N PHE A 32 3.21 3.18 -15.53
CA PHE A 32 3.19 2.76 -14.13
C PHE A 32 3.03 3.95 -13.18
N ILE A 33 3.79 5.01 -13.40
CA ILE A 33 3.78 6.19 -12.52
C ILE A 33 2.45 6.90 -12.57
N ASN A 34 1.86 7.04 -13.77
CA ASN A 34 0.60 7.76 -13.93
C ASN A 34 -0.62 7.00 -13.38
N ASN A 35 -0.58 5.67 -13.32
CA ASN A 35 -1.76 4.86 -13.01
C ASN A 35 -1.69 4.07 -11.70
N TYR A 36 -0.50 3.73 -11.19
CA TYR A 36 -0.39 2.73 -10.09
C TYR A 36 0.55 3.14 -8.93
N ALA A 37 1.50 4.04 -9.19
CA ALA A 37 2.54 4.35 -8.22
C ALA A 37 1.99 5.03 -6.96
N LEU A 38 0.94 5.85 -7.10
CA LEU A 38 0.32 6.54 -5.97
C LEU A 38 -0.43 5.54 -5.10
N GLU A 39 -1.25 4.70 -5.71
CA GLU A 39 -2.07 3.70 -5.05
C GLU A 39 -1.22 2.73 -4.23
N ILE A 40 -0.14 2.21 -4.82
CA ILE A 40 0.80 1.31 -4.14
C ILE A 40 1.37 1.97 -2.88
N CYS A 41 1.81 3.23 -2.99
CA CYS A 41 2.36 3.95 -1.85
C CYS A 41 1.31 4.13 -0.75
N VAL A 42 0.09 4.51 -1.11
CA VAL A 42 -1.03 4.70 -0.16
C VAL A 42 -1.39 3.39 0.54
N VAL A 43 -1.49 2.28 -0.19
CA VAL A 43 -1.81 0.95 0.38
C VAL A 43 -0.72 0.49 1.36
N ILE A 44 0.57 0.69 1.02
CA ILE A 44 1.70 0.36 1.91
C ILE A 44 1.64 1.22 3.18
N VAL A 45 1.39 2.53 3.05
CA VAL A 45 1.25 3.44 4.19
C VAL A 45 0.09 3.01 5.08
N ALA A 46 -1.08 2.73 4.50
CA ALA A 46 -2.26 2.27 5.23
C ALA A 46 -1.96 1.00 6.03
N TYR A 47 -1.23 0.05 5.43
CA TYR A 47 -0.81 -1.16 6.11
C TYR A 47 0.10 -0.87 7.31
N PHE A 48 1.20 -0.15 7.11
CA PHE A 48 2.13 0.11 8.22
C PHE A 48 1.51 0.98 9.31
N MET A 49 0.63 1.93 8.97
CA MET A 49 -0.16 2.67 9.95
C MET A 49 -1.04 1.73 10.78
N SER A 50 -1.75 0.80 10.13
CA SER A 50 -2.61 -0.17 10.83
C SER A 50 -1.82 -1.04 11.83
N VAL A 51 -0.56 -1.36 11.52
CA VAL A 51 0.32 -2.18 12.38
C VAL A 51 0.99 -1.33 13.47
N LEU A 52 1.24 -0.05 13.22
CA LEU A 52 1.85 0.86 14.19
C LEU A 52 0.94 1.12 15.40
N PHE A 53 -0.36 1.29 15.18
CA PHE A 53 -1.32 1.55 16.26
C PHE A 53 -1.74 0.26 16.97
N LYS A 54 -1.06 -0.05 18.09
CA LYS A 54 -1.32 -1.24 18.94
C LYS A 54 -2.78 -1.39 19.40
N LYS A 55 -3.56 -0.30 19.44
CA LYS A 55 -4.96 -0.30 19.86
C LYS A 55 -5.85 -1.10 18.91
N ILE A 56 -5.44 -1.24 17.66
CA ILE A 56 -6.00 -2.19 16.70
C ILE A 56 -5.25 -3.51 16.92
N SER A 57 -5.61 -4.27 17.96
CA SER A 57 -5.06 -5.60 18.17
C SER A 57 -5.59 -6.53 17.08
N GLY A 58 -4.71 -7.25 16.38
CA GLY A 58 -5.14 -8.12 15.29
C GLY A 58 -4.01 -8.73 14.49
N ASN A 59 -4.32 -9.87 13.86
CA ASN A 59 -3.43 -10.59 12.97
C ASN A 59 -3.00 -9.67 11.79
N LYS A 60 -1.69 -9.60 11.52
CA LYS A 60 -1.11 -8.80 10.43
C LYS A 60 -1.73 -9.12 9.06
N PHE A 61 -2.03 -10.39 8.81
CA PHE A 61 -2.71 -10.83 7.59
C PHE A 61 -4.16 -10.33 7.54
N ALA A 62 -4.88 -10.36 8.67
CA ALA A 62 -6.23 -9.82 8.73
C ALA A 62 -6.25 -8.32 8.42
N LYS A 63 -5.26 -7.56 8.92
CA LYS A 63 -5.12 -6.13 8.60
C LYS A 63 -4.88 -5.89 7.10
N ALA A 64 -4.00 -6.68 6.48
CA ALA A 64 -3.78 -6.61 5.04
C ALA A 64 -5.06 -6.94 4.24
N ILE A 65 -5.79 -7.99 4.63
CA ILE A 65 -7.06 -8.36 4.00
C ILE A 65 -8.10 -7.23 4.12
N ILE A 66 -8.23 -6.62 5.29
CA ILE A 66 -9.15 -5.49 5.49
C ILE A 66 -8.79 -4.32 4.56
N ILE A 67 -7.50 -3.98 4.45
CA ILE A 67 -7.05 -2.90 3.56
C ILE A 67 -7.31 -3.26 2.10
N PHE A 68 -7.04 -4.51 1.70
CA PHE A 68 -7.33 -4.99 0.35
C PHE A 68 -8.82 -4.84 0.02
N ILE A 69 -9.70 -5.26 0.93
CA ILE A 69 -11.15 -5.14 0.76
C ILE A 69 -11.56 -3.67 0.63
N LEU A 70 -11.04 -2.79 1.50
CA LEU A 70 -11.37 -1.36 1.45
C LEU A 70 -10.92 -0.71 0.13
N ALA A 71 -9.70 -0.99 -0.33
CA ALA A 71 -9.20 -0.49 -1.62
C ALA A 71 -10.03 -1.08 -2.78
N SER A 72 -10.33 -2.37 -2.73
CA SER A 72 -11.18 -3.05 -3.72
C SER A 72 -12.60 -2.49 -3.76
N CYS A 73 -13.16 -2.06 -2.64
CA CYS A 73 -14.48 -1.45 -2.60
C CYS A 73 -14.51 -0.11 -3.34
N ILE A 74 -13.41 0.65 -3.34
CA ILE A 74 -13.30 1.89 -4.10
C ILE A 74 -13.33 1.58 -5.60
N GLU A 75 -12.56 0.57 -6.05
CA GLU A 75 -12.58 0.11 -7.45
C GLU A 75 -13.94 -0.40 -7.90
N VAL A 76 -14.57 -1.23 -7.06
CA VAL A 76 -15.90 -1.76 -7.36
C VAL A 76 -16.93 -0.63 -7.40
N ALA A 77 -16.81 0.39 -6.56
CA ALA A 77 -17.68 1.56 -6.63
C ALA A 77 -17.52 2.30 -7.96
N GLN A 78 -16.27 2.48 -8.42
CA GLN A 78 -15.98 3.10 -9.72
C GLN A 78 -16.50 2.25 -10.89
N TYR A 79 -16.47 0.92 -10.79
CA TYR A 79 -17.10 0.02 -11.78
C TYR A 79 -18.61 0.25 -11.92
N PHE A 80 -19.29 0.70 -10.86
CA PHE A 80 -20.70 1.08 -10.86
C PHE A 80 -20.93 2.59 -11.12
N ASP A 81 -19.96 3.28 -11.73
CA ASP A 81 -19.99 4.72 -12.03
C ASP A 81 -20.04 5.64 -10.79
N PHE A 82 -19.71 5.12 -9.60
CA PHE A 82 -19.52 5.95 -8.41
C PHE A 82 -18.06 6.40 -8.32
N ASN A 83 -17.80 7.63 -8.77
CA ASN A 83 -16.46 8.23 -8.75
C ASN A 83 -16.03 8.62 -7.33
N LEU A 84 -15.48 7.65 -6.60
CA LEU A 84 -14.80 7.85 -5.32
C LEU A 84 -13.30 7.97 -5.56
N PHE A 85 -12.72 9.13 -5.23
CA PHE A 85 -11.28 9.40 -5.22
C PHE A 85 -10.50 9.19 -6.54
N GLY A 86 -11.16 9.08 -7.70
CA GLY A 86 -10.50 8.80 -8.98
C GLY A 86 -11.47 8.80 -10.16
N SER A 87 -10.95 8.55 -11.38
CA SER A 87 -11.66 8.81 -12.63
C SER A 87 -12.07 7.59 -13.47
N LEU A 88 -11.52 6.39 -13.28
CA LEU A 88 -11.97 5.17 -13.97
C LEU A 88 -11.51 3.88 -13.26
N PHE A 89 -12.38 2.87 -13.29
CA PHE A 89 -12.07 1.49 -12.87
C PHE A 89 -10.94 0.87 -13.72
N ASP A 90 -9.89 0.37 -13.07
CA ASP A 90 -8.86 -0.48 -13.70
C ASP A 90 -8.74 -1.84 -12.97
N PRO A 91 -9.06 -2.97 -13.62
CA PRO A 91 -8.87 -4.30 -13.03
C PRO A 91 -7.43 -4.59 -12.56
N LEU A 92 -6.42 -3.92 -13.11
CA LEU A 92 -5.03 -4.09 -12.68
C LEU A 92 -4.79 -3.53 -11.28
N ASP A 93 -5.64 -2.63 -10.78
CA ASP A 93 -5.50 -2.07 -9.43
C ASP A 93 -5.61 -3.13 -8.35
N PHE A 94 -6.46 -4.15 -8.54
CA PHE A 94 -6.48 -5.30 -7.62
C PHE A 94 -5.13 -6.01 -7.53
N VAL A 95 -4.42 -6.14 -8.65
CA VAL A 95 -3.09 -6.77 -8.69
C VAL A 95 -2.09 -5.88 -7.97
N PHE A 96 -2.14 -4.57 -8.19
CA PHE A 96 -1.23 -3.64 -7.53
C PHE A 96 -1.50 -3.55 -6.02
N TYR A 97 -2.75 -3.53 -5.57
CA TYR A 97 -3.11 -3.60 -4.16
C TYR A 97 -2.60 -4.88 -3.51
N ALA A 98 -2.81 -6.03 -4.15
CA ALA A 98 -2.32 -7.31 -3.65
C ALA A 98 -0.78 -7.35 -3.58
N SER A 99 -0.09 -6.84 -4.61
CA SER A 99 1.37 -6.80 -4.66
C SER A 99 1.97 -5.86 -3.61
N ALA A 100 1.35 -4.69 -3.40
CA ALA A 100 1.73 -3.70 -2.41
C ALA A 100 1.62 -4.28 -0.99
N LEU A 101 0.51 -4.97 -0.70
CA LEU A 101 0.29 -5.63 0.59
C LEU A 101 1.22 -6.83 0.79
N ALA A 102 1.44 -7.65 -0.24
CA ALA A 102 2.38 -8.76 -0.17
C ALA A 102 3.80 -8.26 0.12
N PHE A 103 4.22 -7.17 -0.54
CA PHE A 103 5.48 -6.50 -0.27
C PHE A 103 5.54 -5.95 1.16
N ALA A 104 4.53 -5.22 1.61
CA ALA A 104 4.50 -4.66 2.97
C ALA A 104 4.53 -5.76 4.06
N LEU A 105 3.76 -6.83 3.87
CA LEU A 105 3.77 -8.02 4.74
C LEU A 105 5.13 -8.70 4.75
N PHE A 106 5.75 -8.87 3.58
CA PHE A 106 7.09 -9.45 3.47
C PHE A 106 8.09 -8.61 4.27
N ILE A 107 8.10 -7.30 4.09
CA ILE A 107 8.97 -6.41 4.88
C ILE A 107 8.67 -6.55 6.38
N ASP A 108 7.40 -6.54 6.79
CA ASP A 108 7.03 -6.54 8.21
C ASP A 108 7.26 -7.88 8.93
N ILE A 109 7.21 -9.00 8.21
CA ILE A 109 7.39 -10.35 8.77
C ILE A 109 8.84 -10.82 8.62
N GLN A 110 9.48 -10.51 7.49
CA GLN A 110 10.79 -11.07 7.13
C GLN A 110 11.94 -10.09 7.35
N VAL A 111 11.76 -8.80 7.04
CA VAL A 111 12.86 -7.83 7.08
C VAL A 111 12.95 -7.15 8.43
N ILE A 112 11.85 -6.56 8.92
CA ILE A 112 11.84 -5.80 10.17
C ILE A 112 12.30 -6.64 11.37
N PRO A 113 11.80 -7.88 11.59
CA PRO A 113 12.24 -8.66 12.75
C PRO A 113 13.74 -9.02 12.70
N ARG A 114 14.31 -9.18 11.51
CA ARG A 114 15.76 -9.42 11.33
C ARG A 114 16.58 -8.19 11.67
N LEU A 115 16.11 -7.00 11.28
CA LEU A 115 16.77 -5.72 11.58
C LEU A 115 16.64 -5.33 13.06
N ASP A 116 15.47 -5.59 13.65
CA ASP A 116 15.19 -5.28 15.06
C ASP A 116 15.71 -6.38 16.02
N GLY A 117 16.33 -7.46 15.52
CA GLY A 117 16.83 -8.57 16.34
C GLY A 117 15.75 -9.42 17.03
N THR A 118 14.48 -9.27 16.62
CA THR A 118 13.30 -9.96 17.18
C THR A 118 12.88 -11.17 16.35
N TYR A 119 13.76 -11.65 15.48
CA TYR A 119 13.46 -12.75 14.57
C TYR A 119 13.36 -14.09 15.33
N GLU A 120 12.14 -14.53 15.61
CA GLU A 120 11.88 -15.93 15.92
C GLU A 120 11.81 -16.73 14.61
N LYS A 121 12.65 -17.77 14.49
CA LYS A 121 12.53 -18.73 13.38
C LYS A 121 11.13 -19.34 13.44
N ILE A 122 10.28 -19.00 12.47
CA ILE A 122 9.02 -19.71 12.25
C ILE A 122 9.39 -21.15 11.89
N LYS A 123 9.16 -22.08 12.83
CA LYS A 123 9.19 -23.51 12.55
C LYS A 123 7.89 -23.85 11.86
N PHE A 124 7.98 -24.22 10.58
CA PHE A 124 6.88 -24.85 9.86
C PHE A 124 6.70 -26.27 10.36
#